data_AF-A0A538PYU7-F1
#
_entry.id   AF-A0A538PYU7-F1
#
_cell.length_a   1.000
_cell.length_b   1.000
_cell.length_c   1.000
_cell.angle_alpha   90.00
_cell.angle_beta   90.00
_cell.angle_gamma   90.00
#
_symmetry.space_group_name_H-M   'P 1'
#
loop_
_entity.id
_entity.type
_entity.pdbx_description
1 polymer ?
#
loop_
_entity_poly.entity_id
_entity_poly.type
_entity_poly.pdbx_seq_one_letter_code
_entity_poly.pdbx_strand_id
1 'polypeptide(L)'
;MPPADPCYLYEPDFIDAPARAAILAWLATLAPLWELRYSTRRPPPGRPQRALLRPVYWLGNWQFACLGYYEPPRRTHDVAVTAEPFPPVLARLVAQIERRVRDGFPPRVVPRRWHLNTCLVNFYGDRTDGDRVVDAARVGEHRDFEPGPVGSLSLGERARFQFVRRGAPDARDAPPVRTQWLDDGSLQVFGGPRWKDDLLHRVQRVDDKHSLDLPPAIAGFRTRRVNFTFRYVPDEHIVPFACLPPAARDDVRDYVATLARSSPFFAAALAAEAGQSAAASP
;
A
#
# COMPACT_ATOMS: atom_id res chain seq x y z
N MET A 1 21.73 -13.24 -22.70
CA MET A 1 20.81 -12.57 -21.76
C MET A 1 21.60 -12.13 -20.54
N PRO A 2 21.34 -10.94 -19.96
CA PRO A 2 21.87 -10.61 -18.63
C PRO A 2 21.50 -11.73 -17.67
N PRO A 3 22.35 -12.09 -16.69
CA PRO A 3 21.93 -13.04 -15.66
C PRO A 3 20.62 -12.53 -15.06
N ALA A 4 19.57 -13.36 -15.09
CA ALA A 4 18.31 -13.04 -14.47
C ALA A 4 18.61 -12.66 -13.01
N ASP A 5 18.28 -11.44 -12.63
CA ASP A 5 18.46 -10.96 -11.26
C ASP A 5 17.43 -11.73 -10.41
N PRO A 6 17.86 -12.76 -9.66
CA PRO A 6 16.91 -13.68 -9.08
C PRO A 6 16.03 -12.92 -8.08
N CYS A 7 14.73 -13.17 -8.17
CA CYS A 7 13.71 -12.49 -7.34
C CYS A 7 13.52 -10.99 -7.62
N TYR A 8 13.85 -10.52 -8.83
CA TYR A 8 13.51 -9.18 -9.28
C TYR A 8 12.94 -9.20 -10.71
N LEU A 9 11.87 -8.45 -10.94
CA LEU A 9 11.22 -8.27 -12.24
C LEU A 9 10.84 -6.80 -12.43
N TYR A 10 11.02 -6.28 -13.64
CA TYR A 10 10.46 -5.01 -14.06
C TYR A 10 9.96 -5.11 -15.50
N GLU A 11 8.72 -4.69 -15.73
CA GLU A 11 8.06 -4.69 -17.03
C GLU A 11 7.44 -3.29 -17.27
N PRO A 12 7.96 -2.48 -18.20
CA PRO A 12 7.53 -1.08 -18.38
C PRO A 12 6.09 -0.94 -18.90
N ASP A 13 5.66 -1.82 -19.80
CA ASP A 13 4.35 -1.73 -20.48
C ASP A 13 3.41 -2.85 -20.03
N PHE A 14 3.36 -3.11 -18.72
CA PHE A 14 2.57 -4.21 -18.17
C PHE A 14 1.06 -3.93 -18.21
N ILE A 15 0.65 -2.69 -17.96
CA ILE A 15 -0.75 -2.28 -17.98
C ILE A 15 -1.10 -1.79 -19.38
N ASP A 16 -1.90 -2.58 -20.11
CA ASP A 16 -2.43 -2.17 -21.41
C ASP A 16 -3.42 -0.98 -21.31
N ALA A 17 -3.69 -0.32 -22.45
CA ALA A 17 -4.55 0.85 -22.48
C ALA A 17 -5.98 0.59 -21.94
N PRO A 18 -6.66 -0.54 -22.27
CA PRO A 18 -7.94 -0.88 -21.66
C PRO A 18 -7.89 -1.04 -20.14
N ALA A 19 -6.87 -1.72 -19.62
CA ALA A 19 -6.68 -1.89 -18.18
C ALA A 19 -6.43 -0.55 -17.50
N ARG A 20 -5.59 0.30 -18.09
CA ARG A 20 -5.32 1.65 -17.60
C ARG A 20 -6.61 2.48 -17.50
N ALA A 21 -7.42 2.49 -18.56
CA ALA A 21 -8.69 3.20 -18.56
C ALA A 21 -9.65 2.69 -17.46
N ALA A 22 -9.76 1.36 -17.31
CA ALA A 22 -10.59 0.75 -16.28
C ALA A 22 -10.08 1.08 -14.85
N ILE A 23 -8.77 1.12 -14.62
CA ILE A 23 -8.20 1.53 -13.34
C ILE A 23 -8.50 2.99 -13.05
N LEU A 24 -8.32 3.90 -14.02
CA LEU A 24 -8.62 5.32 -13.82
C LEU A 24 -10.11 5.57 -13.54
N ALA A 25 -11.00 4.88 -14.25
CA ALA A 25 -12.44 4.96 -14.02
C ALA A 25 -12.81 4.49 -12.60
N TRP A 26 -12.20 3.40 -12.12
CA TRP A 26 -12.40 2.93 -10.75
C TRP A 26 -11.75 3.86 -9.71
N LEU A 27 -10.55 4.40 -9.95
CA LEU A 27 -9.90 5.37 -9.05
C LEU A 27 -10.80 6.59 -8.80
N ALA A 28 -11.54 7.03 -9.82
CA ALA A 28 -12.46 8.16 -9.72
C ALA A 28 -13.63 7.93 -8.75
N THR A 29 -13.92 6.68 -8.37
CA THR A 29 -14.99 6.35 -7.42
C THR A 29 -14.51 6.29 -5.96
N LEU A 30 -13.20 6.40 -5.73
CA LEU A 30 -12.63 6.22 -4.39
C LEU A 30 -12.76 7.48 -3.54
N ALA A 31 -12.80 7.26 -2.22
CA ALA A 31 -12.64 8.29 -1.20
C ALA A 31 -11.36 8.03 -0.38
N PRO A 32 -10.17 8.45 -0.87
CA PRO A 32 -8.91 8.23 -0.15
C PRO A 32 -8.88 8.89 1.22
N LEU A 33 -8.14 8.28 2.14
CA LEU A 33 -8.05 8.71 3.52
C LEU A 33 -6.73 9.40 3.83
N TRP A 34 -6.81 10.41 4.69
CA TRP A 34 -5.67 10.94 5.42
C TRP A 34 -5.52 10.19 6.74
N GLU A 35 -4.89 9.01 6.69
CA GLU A 35 -4.61 8.26 7.92
C GLU A 35 -3.62 9.00 8.82
N LEU A 36 -3.82 8.88 10.12
CA LEU A 36 -2.90 9.35 11.15
C LEU A 36 -1.92 8.24 11.52
N ARG A 37 -0.68 8.63 11.81
CA ARG A 37 0.38 7.68 12.15
C ARG A 37 0.12 6.97 13.47
N TYR A 38 -0.59 7.63 14.39
CA TYR A 38 -0.91 7.09 15.71
C TYR A 38 -2.42 7.17 15.96
N SER A 39 -2.93 6.37 16.90
CA SER A 39 -4.32 6.52 17.33
C SER A 39 -4.56 7.91 17.94
N THR A 40 -5.71 8.52 17.65
CA THR A 40 -6.18 9.75 18.31
C THR A 40 -6.73 9.51 19.69
N ARG A 41 -7.16 8.27 19.99
CA ARG A 41 -7.73 7.87 21.28
C ARG A 41 -6.65 7.37 22.23
N ARG A 42 -5.63 6.69 21.69
CA ARG A 42 -4.51 6.11 22.45
C ARG A 42 -3.17 6.40 21.77
N PRO A 43 -2.75 7.68 21.72
CA PRO A 43 -1.46 8.04 21.14
C PRO A 43 -0.30 7.50 22.00
N PRO A 44 0.83 7.11 21.40
CA PRO A 44 2.02 6.73 22.15
C PRO A 44 2.59 7.94 22.92
N PRO A 45 3.11 7.74 24.14
CA PRO A 45 3.61 8.81 24.98
C PRO A 45 4.80 9.53 24.33
N GLY A 46 4.79 10.87 24.42
CA GLY A 46 5.89 11.72 23.93
C GLY A 46 6.03 11.78 22.41
N ARG A 47 5.08 11.25 21.63
CA ARG A 47 5.12 11.31 20.17
C ARG A 47 4.01 12.23 19.65
N PRO A 48 4.35 13.31 18.91
CA PRO A 48 3.33 14.17 18.33
C PRO A 48 2.52 13.40 17.28
N GLN A 49 1.22 13.67 17.24
CA GLN A 49 0.36 13.16 16.19
C GLN A 49 0.76 13.77 14.85
N ARG A 50 0.64 12.99 13.77
CA ARG A 50 0.80 13.47 12.40
C ARG A 50 0.01 12.61 11.43
N ALA A 51 -0.51 13.23 10.38
CA ALA A 51 -0.99 12.50 9.21
C ALA A 51 0.15 11.77 8.51
N LEU A 52 -0.19 10.74 7.76
CA LEU A 52 0.66 10.25 6.69
C LEU A 52 0.95 11.40 5.72
N LEU A 53 2.11 11.30 5.04
CA LEU A 53 2.54 12.35 4.12
C LEU A 53 1.57 12.56 2.96
N ARG A 54 0.74 11.55 2.66
CA ARG A 54 -0.15 11.51 1.51
C ARG A 54 -1.44 10.73 1.81
N PRO A 55 -2.48 10.93 1.00
CA PRO A 55 -3.68 10.09 1.04
C PRO A 55 -3.37 8.64 0.66
N VAL A 56 -4.16 7.73 1.20
CA VAL A 56 -4.07 6.28 0.93
C VAL A 56 -5.45 5.65 0.75
N TYR A 57 -5.46 4.48 0.13
CA TYR A 57 -6.61 3.58 0.10
C TYR A 57 -6.13 2.14 0.23
N TRP A 58 -6.96 1.24 0.77
CA TRP A 58 -6.62 -0.16 0.95
C TRP A 58 -7.62 -1.09 0.27
N LEU A 59 -7.12 -2.18 -0.31
CA LEU A 59 -7.93 -3.24 -0.91
C LEU A 59 -7.45 -4.62 -0.47
N GLY A 60 -8.37 -5.58 -0.51
CA GLY A 60 -8.24 -6.94 -0.05
C GLY A 60 -8.19 -6.97 1.47
N ASN A 61 -7.08 -6.49 2.03
CA ASN A 61 -6.93 -6.29 3.47
C ASN A 61 -6.27 -4.95 3.78
N TRP A 62 -6.69 -4.34 4.87
CA TRP A 62 -6.22 -3.06 5.36
C TRP A 62 -5.35 -3.24 6.59
N GLN A 63 -4.15 -2.68 6.53
CA GLN A 63 -3.28 -2.50 7.68
C GLN A 63 -3.23 -1.03 8.09
N PHE A 64 -4.06 -0.64 9.06
CA PHE A 64 -4.15 0.74 9.53
C PHE A 64 -2.81 1.24 10.08
N ALA A 65 -2.39 2.44 9.70
CA ALA A 65 -1.13 3.00 10.15
C ALA A 65 -1.04 3.11 11.69
N CYS A 66 -2.16 3.37 12.37
CA CYS A 66 -2.23 3.52 13.82
C CYS A 66 -2.21 2.20 14.60
N LEU A 67 -2.67 1.09 14.01
CA LEU A 67 -2.59 -0.26 14.59
C LEU A 67 -1.21 -0.90 14.34
N GLY A 68 -0.46 -0.34 13.40
CA GLY A 68 0.82 -0.86 12.94
C GLY A 68 0.66 -1.76 11.72
N TYR A 69 1.80 -2.08 11.09
CA TYR A 69 1.83 -2.93 9.90
C TYR A 69 2.22 -4.36 10.29
N TYR A 70 1.72 -5.33 9.54
CA TYR A 70 2.00 -6.74 9.68
C TYR A 70 3.51 -7.00 9.57
N GLU A 71 4.12 -7.49 10.66
CA GLU A 71 5.56 -7.72 10.79
C GLU A 71 5.80 -9.04 11.54
N PRO A 72 5.87 -10.18 10.87
CA PRO A 72 6.19 -11.45 11.51
C PRO A 72 7.62 -11.49 12.06
N PRO A 73 7.86 -12.18 13.19
CA PRO A 73 6.86 -12.81 14.06
C PRO A 73 6.26 -11.84 15.10
N ARG A 74 6.66 -10.56 15.10
CA ARG A 74 6.40 -9.62 16.18
C ARG A 74 4.98 -9.09 16.23
N ARG A 75 4.32 -8.98 15.08
CA ARG A 75 3.04 -8.31 14.89
C ARG A 75 2.25 -8.99 13.79
N THR A 76 1.47 -9.98 14.18
CA THR A 76 0.67 -10.82 13.26
C THR A 76 -0.82 -10.76 13.53
N HIS A 77 -1.25 -10.31 14.71
CA HIS A 77 -2.65 -10.24 15.13
C HIS A 77 -3.12 -8.79 15.23
N ASP A 78 -4.41 -8.56 15.00
CA ASP A 78 -5.11 -7.27 15.18
C ASP A 78 -4.55 -6.10 14.36
N VAL A 79 -3.87 -6.41 13.26
CA VAL A 79 -3.24 -5.41 12.36
C VAL A 79 -3.63 -5.54 10.90
N ALA A 80 -4.33 -6.61 10.52
CA ALA A 80 -4.83 -6.83 9.16
C ALA A 80 -6.34 -7.11 9.20
N VAL A 81 -7.10 -6.20 8.60
CA VAL A 81 -8.56 -6.24 8.59
C VAL A 81 -9.05 -6.44 7.18
N THR A 82 -10.08 -7.27 6.96
CA THR A 82 -10.69 -7.42 5.63
C THR A 82 -11.14 -6.05 5.10
N ALA A 83 -10.81 -5.76 3.85
CA ALA A 83 -11.19 -4.56 3.12
C ALA A 83 -11.97 -4.91 1.86
N GLU A 84 -12.33 -3.91 1.07
CA GLU A 84 -12.97 -4.12 -0.22
C GLU A 84 -12.17 -5.06 -1.13
N PRO A 85 -12.82 -5.94 -1.90
CA PRO A 85 -12.12 -6.80 -2.84
C PRO A 85 -11.41 -5.99 -3.93
N PHE A 86 -10.44 -6.60 -4.61
CA PHE A 86 -9.86 -5.98 -5.79
C PHE A 86 -10.92 -5.79 -6.88
N PRO A 87 -11.02 -4.60 -7.51
CA PRO A 87 -11.88 -4.43 -8.67
C PRO A 87 -11.44 -5.38 -9.80
N PRO A 88 -12.34 -5.78 -10.73
CA PRO A 88 -12.06 -6.84 -11.70
C PRO A 88 -10.75 -6.66 -12.50
N VAL A 89 -10.44 -5.43 -12.90
CA VAL A 89 -9.19 -5.12 -13.61
C VAL A 89 -7.95 -5.40 -12.76
N LEU A 90 -7.95 -5.00 -11.48
CA LEU A 90 -6.82 -5.24 -10.58
C LEU A 90 -6.73 -6.73 -10.21
N ALA A 91 -7.84 -7.41 -9.98
CA ALA A 91 -7.85 -8.85 -9.73
C ALA A 91 -7.19 -9.64 -10.89
N ARG A 92 -7.51 -9.26 -12.13
CA ARG A 92 -6.89 -9.85 -13.34
C ARG A 92 -5.38 -9.59 -13.38
N LEU A 93 -4.94 -8.36 -13.10
CA LEU A 93 -3.52 -7.99 -13.09
C LEU A 93 -2.76 -8.68 -11.95
N VAL A 94 -3.36 -8.78 -10.76
CA VAL A 94 -2.82 -9.55 -9.64
C VAL A 94 -2.58 -11.01 -10.03
N ALA A 95 -3.56 -11.67 -10.64
CA ALA A 95 -3.39 -13.04 -11.10
C ALA A 95 -2.25 -13.18 -12.14
N GLN A 96 -2.02 -12.17 -12.97
CA GLN A 96 -0.90 -12.14 -13.91
C GLN A 96 0.45 -11.96 -13.19
N ILE A 97 0.52 -11.11 -12.16
CA ILE A 97 1.71 -10.92 -11.33
C ILE A 97 2.06 -12.21 -10.60
N GLU A 98 1.07 -12.87 -10.00
CA GLU A 98 1.27 -14.13 -9.28
C GLU A 98 1.81 -15.24 -10.18
N ARG A 99 1.29 -15.36 -11.43
CA ARG A 99 1.84 -16.30 -12.41
C ARG A 99 3.30 -16.02 -12.71
N ARG A 100 3.65 -14.77 -13.03
CA ARG A 100 5.05 -14.37 -13.28
C ARG A 100 5.99 -14.70 -12.12
N VAL A 101 5.52 -14.50 -10.89
CA VAL A 101 6.29 -14.87 -9.69
C VAL A 101 6.47 -16.38 -9.60
N ARG A 102 5.40 -17.17 -9.76
CA ARG A 102 5.49 -18.64 -9.68
C ARG A 102 6.38 -19.24 -10.76
N ASP A 103 6.36 -18.65 -11.96
CA ASP A 103 7.13 -19.14 -13.11
C ASP A 103 8.60 -18.70 -13.05
N GLY A 104 8.88 -17.50 -12.51
CA GLY A 104 10.20 -16.87 -12.56
C GLY A 104 11.00 -16.86 -11.26
N PHE A 105 10.37 -16.95 -10.09
CA PHE A 105 11.07 -16.84 -8.81
C PHE A 105 11.40 -18.24 -8.26
N PRO A 106 12.54 -18.41 -7.57
CA PRO A 106 12.87 -19.67 -6.89
C PRO A 106 11.75 -20.07 -5.91
N PRO A 107 11.25 -21.32 -5.92
CA PRO A 107 10.14 -21.75 -5.05
C PRO A 107 10.38 -21.47 -3.56
N ARG A 108 11.63 -21.56 -3.11
CA ARG A 108 12.02 -21.27 -1.72
C ARG A 108 11.74 -19.84 -1.25
N VAL A 109 11.62 -18.86 -2.16
CA VAL A 109 11.32 -17.46 -1.82
C VAL A 109 9.82 -17.14 -1.95
N VAL A 110 9.01 -18.09 -2.42
CA VAL A 110 7.56 -17.96 -2.58
C VAL A 110 6.90 -18.85 -1.52
N PRO A 111 6.38 -18.27 -0.41
CA PRO A 111 5.78 -19.05 0.66
C PRO A 111 4.65 -19.98 0.18
N ARG A 112 4.43 -21.07 0.92
CA ARG A 112 3.24 -21.91 0.69
C ARG A 112 1.98 -21.05 0.84
N ARG A 113 1.01 -21.26 -0.05
CA ARG A 113 -0.25 -20.48 -0.13
C ARG A 113 -0.08 -18.98 -0.41
N TRP A 114 1.15 -18.52 -0.72
CA TRP A 114 1.38 -17.14 -1.11
C TRP A 114 0.47 -16.76 -2.27
N HIS A 115 -0.22 -15.65 -2.09
CA HIS A 115 -1.04 -14.95 -3.07
C HIS A 115 -1.11 -13.48 -2.64
N LEU A 116 -1.32 -12.58 -3.56
CA LEU A 116 -1.43 -11.16 -3.27
C LEU A 116 -2.86 -10.89 -2.82
N ASN A 117 -3.07 -10.61 -1.54
CA ASN A 117 -4.39 -10.33 -0.98
C ASN A 117 -4.48 -8.97 -0.29
N THR A 118 -3.42 -8.20 -0.28
CA THR A 118 -3.37 -6.91 0.43
C THR A 118 -2.78 -5.86 -0.50
N CYS A 119 -3.49 -4.77 -0.76
CA CYS A 119 -3.00 -3.70 -1.62
C CYS A 119 -3.12 -2.34 -0.93
N LEU A 120 -1.99 -1.64 -0.81
CA LEU A 120 -1.95 -0.23 -0.45
C LEU A 120 -1.88 0.61 -1.72
N VAL A 121 -2.91 1.42 -1.96
CA VAL A 121 -2.95 2.45 -3.01
C VAL A 121 -2.40 3.75 -2.42
N ASN A 122 -1.36 4.27 -3.04
CA ASN A 122 -0.66 5.47 -2.62
C ASN A 122 -0.81 6.57 -3.66
N PHE A 123 -1.29 7.74 -3.23
CA PHE A 123 -1.45 8.93 -4.07
C PHE A 123 -0.24 9.86 -3.88
N TYR A 124 0.57 10.04 -4.93
CA TYR A 124 1.75 10.89 -4.91
C TYR A 124 1.46 12.19 -5.63
N GLY A 125 1.83 13.31 -5.02
CA GLY A 125 1.63 14.63 -5.61
C GLY A 125 1.84 15.75 -4.61
N ASP A 126 1.08 16.82 -4.76
CA ASP A 126 1.28 18.07 -4.04
C ASP A 126 0.13 18.31 -3.06
N ARG A 127 0.47 18.62 -1.81
CA ARG A 127 -0.49 18.94 -0.76
C ARG A 127 -0.55 20.44 -0.54
N THR A 128 -1.75 20.99 -0.52
CA THR A 128 -2.00 22.39 -0.16
C THR A 128 -2.24 22.51 1.35
N ASP A 129 -1.49 23.40 2.00
CA ASP A 129 -1.53 23.68 3.43
C ASP A 129 -1.62 25.20 3.62
N GLY A 130 -2.86 25.72 3.69
CA GLY A 130 -3.14 27.15 3.55
C GLY A 130 -2.66 27.67 2.19
N ASP A 131 -1.82 28.70 2.21
CA ASP A 131 -1.21 29.28 1.00
C ASP A 131 0.03 28.52 0.50
N ARG A 132 0.46 27.47 1.22
CA ARG A 132 1.69 26.73 0.88
C ARG A 132 1.37 25.46 0.11
N VAL A 133 2.16 25.21 -0.94
CA VAL A 133 2.19 23.92 -1.64
C VAL A 133 3.39 23.12 -1.16
N VAL A 134 3.14 21.90 -0.69
CA VAL A 134 4.15 20.97 -0.20
C VAL A 134 4.19 19.77 -1.13
N ASP A 135 5.34 19.54 -1.79
CA ASP A 135 5.56 18.29 -2.52
C ASP A 135 5.55 17.14 -1.51
N ALA A 136 4.61 16.21 -1.67
CA ALA A 136 4.42 15.02 -0.85
C ALA A 136 4.74 13.72 -1.64
N ALA A 137 5.27 13.86 -2.86
CA ALA A 137 5.51 12.78 -3.80
C ALA A 137 6.85 12.05 -3.54
N ARG A 138 7.01 11.55 -2.31
CA ARG A 138 8.19 10.77 -1.87
C ARG A 138 7.84 9.71 -0.84
N VAL A 139 8.75 8.76 -0.64
CA VAL A 139 8.75 7.83 0.50
C VAL A 139 10.17 7.68 0.99
N GLY A 140 10.35 7.79 2.31
CA GLY A 140 11.63 7.50 2.95
C GLY A 140 12.01 6.02 2.86
N GLU A 141 13.17 5.70 3.41
CA GLU A 141 13.67 4.33 3.45
C GLU A 141 12.79 3.45 4.34
N HIS A 142 12.35 2.31 3.80
CA HIS A 142 11.58 1.32 4.52
C HIS A 142 11.77 -0.08 3.92
N ARG A 143 11.15 -1.07 4.56
CA ARG A 143 10.98 -2.43 4.03
C ARG A 143 9.52 -2.81 4.18
N ASP A 144 9.10 -3.72 3.31
CA ASP A 144 7.85 -4.46 3.46
C ASP A 144 8.16 -5.74 4.24
N PHE A 145 7.40 -6.00 5.30
CA PHE A 145 7.69 -7.10 6.24
C PHE A 145 6.85 -8.36 5.95
N GLU A 146 5.80 -8.20 5.16
CA GLU A 146 4.92 -9.26 4.69
C GLU A 146 5.70 -10.38 3.99
N PRO A 147 5.36 -11.66 4.19
CA PRO A 147 6.12 -12.77 3.62
C PRO A 147 6.02 -12.84 2.08
N GLY A 148 7.11 -13.29 1.45
CA GLY A 148 7.17 -13.53 0.01
C GLY A 148 7.36 -12.27 -0.85
N PRO A 149 7.23 -12.39 -2.18
CA PRO A 149 7.44 -11.27 -3.09
C PRO A 149 6.36 -10.18 -2.98
N VAL A 150 6.76 -8.95 -3.29
CA VAL A 150 5.91 -7.74 -3.34
C VAL A 150 5.73 -7.33 -4.80
N GLY A 151 4.49 -7.05 -5.19
CA GLY A 151 4.16 -6.51 -6.51
C GLY A 151 3.86 -5.02 -6.44
N SER A 152 4.28 -4.25 -7.45
CA SER A 152 4.07 -2.81 -7.52
C SER A 152 3.65 -2.38 -8.92
N LEU A 153 2.48 -1.76 -9.04
CA LEU A 153 2.00 -1.15 -10.29
C LEU A 153 2.06 0.38 -10.19
N SER A 154 2.44 1.03 -11.30
CA SER A 154 2.58 2.50 -11.37
C SER A 154 1.69 3.10 -12.45
N LEU A 155 1.04 4.22 -12.13
CA LEU A 155 0.33 5.07 -13.09
C LEU A 155 0.73 6.54 -12.90
N GLY A 156 0.78 7.30 -13.99
CA GLY A 156 1.09 8.73 -14.01
C GLY A 156 2.57 9.06 -14.15
N GLU A 157 2.99 10.13 -13.50
CA GLU A 157 4.37 10.60 -13.54
C GLU A 157 5.35 9.54 -13.05
N ARG A 158 6.50 9.45 -13.71
CA ARG A 158 7.50 8.44 -13.36
C ARG A 158 8.14 8.70 -12.00
N ALA A 159 8.44 7.63 -11.27
CA ALA A 159 9.09 7.69 -9.97
C ALA A 159 10.51 7.11 -9.99
N ARG A 160 11.43 7.79 -9.31
CA ARG A 160 12.79 7.27 -9.07
C ARG A 160 12.78 6.37 -7.83
N PHE A 161 12.63 5.07 -8.07
CA PHE A 161 12.70 4.04 -7.05
C PHE A 161 14.14 3.58 -6.83
N GLN A 162 14.52 3.35 -5.57
CA GLN A 162 15.87 2.93 -5.22
C GLN A 162 15.88 1.85 -4.17
N PHE A 163 16.79 0.88 -4.34
CA PHE A 163 17.22 -0.03 -3.28
C PHE A 163 18.52 0.47 -2.68
N VAL A 164 18.61 0.51 -1.34
CA VAL A 164 19.76 1.02 -0.60
C VAL A 164 20.16 0.04 0.51
N ARG A 165 21.44 0.07 0.90
CA ARG A 165 21.96 -0.79 1.97
C ARG A 165 21.46 -0.30 3.34
N ARG A 166 21.37 -1.23 4.29
CA ARG A 166 21.16 -0.92 5.72
C ARG A 166 22.52 -0.57 6.34
N GLY A 167 22.63 0.46 7.18
CA GLY A 167 23.88 0.77 7.89
C GLY A 167 24.12 2.25 8.20
N ALA A 168 25.28 2.53 8.82
CA ALA A 168 25.76 3.75 9.51
C ALA A 168 25.53 5.10 8.77
N PRO A 169 25.75 6.28 9.41
CA PRO A 169 25.52 7.60 8.81
C PRO A 169 26.12 7.77 7.40
N ASP A 170 27.31 7.20 7.18
CA ASP A 170 28.04 7.20 5.90
C ASP A 170 27.33 6.39 4.79
N ALA A 171 26.42 5.48 5.17
CA ALA A 171 25.58 4.73 4.24
C ALA A 171 24.42 5.56 3.66
N ARG A 172 24.07 6.71 4.27
CA ARG A 172 23.08 7.64 3.67
C ARG A 172 23.58 8.26 2.37
N ASP A 173 24.90 8.47 2.28
CA ASP A 173 25.59 9.01 1.10
C ASP A 173 26.10 7.91 0.17
N ALA A 174 26.02 6.64 0.57
CA ALA A 174 26.36 5.54 -0.31
C ALA A 174 25.42 5.49 -1.53
N PRO A 175 25.96 5.22 -2.74
CA PRO A 175 25.12 5.12 -3.92
C PRO A 175 24.11 3.98 -3.77
N PRO A 176 22.89 4.14 -4.32
CA PRO A 176 21.87 3.10 -4.28
C PRO A 176 22.39 1.83 -4.96
N VAL A 177 22.07 0.67 -4.40
CA VAL A 177 22.40 -0.65 -4.97
C VAL A 177 21.75 -0.81 -6.35
N ARG A 178 20.54 -0.27 -6.49
CA ARG A 178 19.82 -0.21 -7.76
C ARG A 178 18.94 1.04 -7.78
N THR A 179 18.92 1.72 -8.93
CA THR A 179 17.90 2.73 -9.25
C THR A 179 17.04 2.18 -10.38
N GLN A 180 15.72 2.30 -10.26
CA GLN A 180 14.75 1.95 -11.30
C GLN A 180 13.81 3.14 -11.48
N TRP A 181 13.63 3.60 -12.72
CA TRP A 181 12.51 4.47 -13.05
C TRP A 181 11.25 3.62 -13.21
N LEU A 182 10.20 4.00 -12.49
CA LEU A 182 8.89 3.37 -12.56
C LEU A 182 7.99 4.28 -13.39
N ASP A 183 7.76 3.91 -14.65
CA ASP A 183 6.99 4.67 -15.63
C ASP A 183 5.49 4.34 -15.54
N ASP A 184 4.67 5.14 -16.23
CA ASP A 184 3.23 4.89 -16.37
C ASP A 184 3.00 3.50 -16.97
N GLY A 185 2.12 2.72 -16.35
CA GLY A 185 1.78 1.38 -16.82
C GLY A 185 2.78 0.28 -16.41
N SER A 186 3.82 0.61 -15.64
CA SER A 186 4.86 -0.37 -15.29
C SER A 186 4.50 -1.27 -14.12
N LEU A 187 5.04 -2.50 -14.17
CA LEU A 187 5.11 -3.46 -13.07
C LEU A 187 6.55 -3.56 -12.56
N GLN A 188 6.70 -3.54 -11.25
CA GLN A 188 7.90 -4.02 -10.57
C GLN A 188 7.52 -5.12 -9.57
N VAL A 189 8.28 -6.20 -9.52
CA VAL A 189 8.17 -7.23 -8.49
C VAL A 189 9.53 -7.48 -7.88
N PHE A 190 9.61 -7.55 -6.56
CA PHE A 190 10.84 -7.89 -5.87
C PHE A 190 10.58 -8.78 -4.66
N GLY A 191 11.54 -9.63 -4.33
CA GLY A 191 11.42 -10.58 -3.23
C GLY A 191 12.75 -11.20 -2.84
N GLY A 192 12.69 -12.21 -1.98
CA GLY A 192 13.85 -12.97 -1.53
C GLY A 192 14.85 -12.16 -0.68
N PRO A 193 15.94 -12.83 -0.24
CA PRO A 193 16.86 -12.26 0.75
C PRO A 193 17.45 -10.93 0.32
N ARG A 194 17.95 -10.84 -0.92
CA ARG A 194 18.63 -9.64 -1.41
C ARG A 194 17.71 -8.43 -1.48
N TRP A 195 16.61 -8.53 -2.22
CA TRP A 195 15.84 -7.33 -2.60
C TRP A 195 14.86 -6.88 -1.53
N LYS A 196 14.32 -7.83 -0.75
CA LYS A 196 13.28 -7.54 0.23
C LYS A 196 13.79 -7.55 1.67
N ASP A 197 14.69 -8.48 2.00
CA ASP A 197 15.09 -8.68 3.40
C ASP A 197 16.33 -7.84 3.77
N ASP A 198 17.35 -7.83 2.91
CA ASP A 198 18.65 -7.21 3.17
C ASP A 198 18.69 -5.71 2.87
N LEU A 199 17.92 -5.27 1.88
CA LEU A 199 17.92 -3.88 1.39
C LEU A 199 16.70 -3.10 1.91
N LEU A 200 16.87 -1.78 2.03
CA LEU A 200 15.74 -0.86 2.16
C LEU A 200 15.35 -0.36 0.78
N HIS A 201 14.14 0.14 0.63
CA HIS A 201 13.73 0.85 -0.58
C HIS A 201 13.07 2.18 -0.28
N ARG A 202 13.15 3.09 -1.25
CA ARG A 202 12.64 4.47 -1.16
C ARG A 202 12.20 5.00 -2.53
N VAL A 203 11.33 6.01 -2.49
CA VAL A 203 11.01 6.84 -3.66
C VAL A 203 11.52 8.23 -3.36
N GLN A 204 12.63 8.63 -3.99
CA GLN A 204 13.24 9.93 -3.74
C GLN A 204 12.50 11.08 -4.43
N ARG A 205 11.99 10.81 -5.63
CA ARG A 205 11.38 11.81 -6.49
C ARG A 205 10.32 11.15 -7.37
N VAL A 206 9.23 11.88 -7.58
CA VAL A 206 8.30 11.68 -8.68
C VAL A 206 8.40 12.91 -9.58
N ASP A 207 8.51 12.71 -10.88
CA ASP A 207 8.53 13.81 -11.84
C ASP A 207 7.22 14.64 -11.77
N ASP A 208 7.29 15.87 -12.25
CA ASP A 208 6.24 16.90 -12.19
C ASP A 208 6.04 17.59 -13.55
N LYS A 209 6.55 16.98 -14.62
CA LYS A 209 6.74 17.63 -15.93
C LYS A 209 5.47 17.80 -16.73
N HIS A 210 4.50 16.91 -16.59
CA HIS A 210 3.29 16.87 -17.41
C HIS A 210 2.08 17.48 -16.68
N SER A 211 2.27 18.02 -15.47
CA SER A 211 1.22 18.67 -14.68
C SER A 211 -0.05 17.83 -14.55
N LEU A 212 0.11 16.51 -14.41
CA LEU A 212 -1.01 15.58 -14.27
C LEU A 212 -1.83 15.86 -13.00
N ASP A 213 -3.13 15.67 -13.14
CA ASP A 213 -4.08 15.58 -12.02
C ASP A 213 -4.93 14.31 -12.19
N LEU A 214 -4.47 13.23 -11.57
CA LEU A 214 -5.08 11.92 -11.64
C LEU A 214 -6.24 11.80 -10.64
N PRO A 215 -7.29 11.04 -10.98
CA PRO A 215 -8.38 10.78 -10.06
C PRO A 215 -7.94 9.95 -8.84
N PRO A 216 -8.73 9.98 -7.74
CA PRO A 216 -9.91 10.83 -7.55
C PRO A 216 -9.52 12.27 -7.19
N ALA A 217 -10.50 13.18 -7.25
CA ALA A 217 -10.34 14.50 -6.65
C ALA A 217 -10.19 14.36 -5.13
N ILE A 218 -9.09 14.87 -4.57
CA ILE A 218 -8.82 14.83 -3.13
C ILE A 218 -8.69 16.27 -2.64
N ALA A 219 -9.51 16.64 -1.64
CA ALA A 219 -9.50 18.00 -1.11
C ALA A 219 -8.09 18.39 -0.63
N GLY A 220 -7.57 19.51 -1.15
CA GLY A 220 -6.24 20.02 -0.81
C GLY A 220 -5.08 19.16 -1.31
N PHE A 221 -5.28 18.28 -2.31
CA PHE A 221 -4.22 17.44 -2.85
C PHE A 221 -4.36 17.22 -4.35
N ARG A 222 -3.30 17.51 -5.11
CA ARG A 222 -3.21 17.23 -6.54
C ARG A 222 -2.41 15.97 -6.77
N THR A 223 -3.00 14.94 -7.36
CA THR A 223 -2.33 13.65 -7.57
C THR A 223 -1.65 13.62 -8.93
N ARG A 224 -0.35 13.33 -8.99
CA ARG A 224 0.38 13.17 -10.27
C ARG A 224 0.84 11.75 -10.56
N ARG A 225 0.91 10.90 -9.52
CA ARG A 225 1.22 9.47 -9.65
C ARG A 225 0.40 8.64 -8.67
N VAL A 226 -0.08 7.49 -9.11
CA VAL A 226 -0.72 6.49 -8.26
C VAL A 226 0.12 5.21 -8.26
N ASN A 227 0.27 4.60 -7.10
CA ASN A 227 1.00 3.35 -6.94
C ASN A 227 0.22 2.35 -6.14
N PHE A 228 0.11 1.15 -6.69
CA PHE A 228 -0.48 -0.01 -6.01
C PHE A 228 0.66 -0.88 -5.51
N THR A 229 0.74 -1.12 -4.21
CA THR A 229 1.69 -2.07 -3.62
C THR A 229 0.93 -3.26 -3.08
N PHE A 230 1.10 -4.41 -3.75
CA PHE A 230 0.47 -5.68 -3.45
C PHE A 230 1.38 -6.55 -2.59
N ARG A 231 0.81 -7.16 -1.56
CA ARG A 231 1.50 -7.98 -0.56
C ARG A 231 0.65 -9.18 -0.16
N TYR A 232 1.29 -10.16 0.48
CA TYR A 232 0.64 -11.34 1.03
C TYR A 232 0.59 -11.27 2.55
N VAL A 233 -0.60 -11.33 3.13
CA VAL A 233 -0.82 -11.60 4.54
C VAL A 233 -1.46 -12.98 4.65
N PRO A 234 -0.96 -13.92 5.48
CA PRO A 234 -1.61 -15.22 5.68
C PRO A 234 -3.09 -15.07 6.07
N ASP A 235 -3.95 -15.89 5.46
CA ASP A 235 -5.41 -15.76 5.60
C ASP A 235 -5.88 -15.88 7.05
N GLU A 236 -5.21 -16.74 7.82
CA GLU A 236 -5.47 -16.93 9.26
C GLU A 236 -5.20 -15.70 10.13
N HIS A 237 -4.49 -14.69 9.61
CA HIS A 237 -4.15 -13.46 10.34
C HIS A 237 -5.02 -12.27 9.96
N ILE A 238 -5.95 -12.46 9.02
CA ILE A 238 -6.88 -11.44 8.57
C ILE A 238 -8.20 -11.62 9.33
N VAL A 239 -8.69 -10.55 9.93
CA VAL A 239 -9.98 -10.58 10.65
C VAL A 239 -10.99 -9.61 10.06
N PRO A 240 -12.29 -9.91 10.11
CA PRO A 240 -13.32 -8.90 9.85
C PRO A 240 -13.23 -7.74 10.86
N PHE A 241 -13.61 -6.53 10.45
CA PHE A 241 -13.59 -5.35 11.33
C PHE A 241 -14.31 -5.57 12.66
N ALA A 242 -15.47 -6.22 12.65
CA ALA A 242 -16.26 -6.50 13.85
C ALA A 242 -15.51 -7.39 14.87
N CYS A 243 -14.59 -8.24 14.38
CA CYS A 243 -13.81 -9.18 15.18
C CYS A 243 -12.50 -8.59 15.74
N LEU A 244 -12.18 -7.32 15.43
CA LEU A 244 -11.09 -6.63 16.12
C LEU A 244 -11.37 -6.54 17.62
N PRO A 245 -10.33 -6.60 18.48
CA PRO A 245 -10.48 -6.29 19.89
C PRO A 245 -11.13 -4.91 20.08
N PRO A 246 -12.02 -4.71 21.07
CA PRO A 246 -12.80 -3.48 21.22
C PRO A 246 -11.95 -2.22 21.19
N ALA A 247 -10.81 -2.24 21.88
CA ALA A 247 -9.86 -1.14 21.88
C ALA A 247 -9.38 -0.83 20.44
N ALA A 248 -8.80 -1.81 19.74
CA ALA A 248 -8.27 -1.63 18.39
C ALA A 248 -9.37 -1.16 17.42
N ARG A 249 -10.57 -1.71 17.56
CA ARG A 249 -11.76 -1.33 16.79
C ARG A 249 -12.11 0.15 16.98
N ASP A 250 -12.11 0.64 18.22
CA ASP A 250 -12.37 2.05 18.53
C ASP A 250 -11.32 2.99 17.93
N ASP A 251 -10.05 2.57 17.84
CA ASP A 251 -8.97 3.39 17.26
C ASP A 251 -9.19 3.67 15.76
N VAL A 252 -9.90 2.79 15.06
CA VAL A 252 -10.04 2.84 13.61
C VAL A 252 -11.48 3.04 13.13
N ARG A 253 -12.47 2.98 14.03
CA ARG A 253 -13.90 3.10 13.73
C ARG A 253 -14.22 4.33 12.89
N ASP A 254 -13.58 5.46 13.18
CA ASP A 254 -13.84 6.73 12.48
C ASP A 254 -13.38 6.70 11.02
N TYR A 255 -12.30 5.96 10.71
CA TYR A 255 -11.89 5.72 9.32
C TYR A 255 -12.88 4.82 8.60
N VAL A 256 -13.35 3.75 9.24
CA VAL A 256 -14.35 2.85 8.66
C VAL A 256 -15.67 3.58 8.43
N ALA A 257 -16.12 4.41 9.38
CA ALA A 257 -17.27 5.30 9.24
C ALA A 257 -17.13 6.28 8.08
N THR A 258 -15.92 6.78 7.85
CA THR A 258 -15.61 7.66 6.72
C THR A 258 -15.78 6.95 5.39
N LEU A 259 -15.22 5.74 5.25
CA LEU A 259 -15.33 4.96 4.01
C LEU A 259 -16.74 4.43 3.76
N ALA A 260 -17.48 4.07 4.82
CA ALA A 260 -18.84 3.56 4.72
C ALA A 260 -19.83 4.53 4.04
N ARG A 261 -19.50 5.82 3.97
CA ARG A 261 -20.33 6.81 3.25
C ARG A 261 -20.34 6.60 1.74
N SER A 262 -19.32 5.95 1.19
CA SER A 262 -19.19 5.70 -0.26
C SER A 262 -18.92 4.24 -0.61
N SER A 263 -18.64 3.39 0.37
CA SER A 263 -18.36 1.97 0.18
C SER A 263 -19.43 1.10 0.84
N PRO A 264 -20.21 0.32 0.05
CA PRO A 264 -21.15 -0.66 0.58
C PRO A 264 -20.48 -1.72 1.48
N PHE A 265 -19.23 -2.08 1.18
CA PHE A 265 -18.46 -3.03 1.99
C PHE A 265 -18.25 -2.51 3.41
N PHE A 266 -17.74 -1.28 3.55
CA PHE A 266 -17.48 -0.70 4.86
C PHE A 266 -18.77 -0.33 5.60
N ALA A 267 -19.85 0.00 4.89
CA ALA A 267 -21.18 0.15 5.49
C ALA A 267 -21.67 -1.17 6.12
N ALA A 268 -21.53 -2.30 5.40
CA ALA A 268 -21.85 -3.62 5.93
C ALA A 268 -20.94 -4.01 7.12
N ALA A 269 -19.65 -3.68 7.05
CA ALA A 269 -18.71 -3.93 8.15
C ALA A 269 -19.10 -3.20 9.45
N LEU A 270 -19.56 -1.95 9.36
CA LEU A 270 -20.08 -1.19 10.51
C LEU A 270 -21.40 -1.75 11.03
N ALA A 271 -22.31 -2.14 10.14
CA ALA A 271 -23.58 -2.75 10.54
C ALA A 271 -23.36 -4.07 11.29
N ALA A 272 -22.42 -4.90 10.83
CA ALA A 272 -22.04 -6.14 11.50
C ALA A 272 -21.45 -5.90 12.90
N GLU A 273 -20.63 -4.84 13.07
CA GLU A 273 -20.11 -4.44 14.38
C GLU A 273 -21.23 -4.05 15.35
N ALA A 274 -22.18 -3.23 14.90
CA ALA A 274 -23.31 -2.80 15.73
C ALA A 274 -24.20 -3.97 16.15
N GLY A 275 -24.43 -4.93 15.25
CA GLY A 275 -25.20 -6.15 15.54
C GLY A 275 -24.57 -7.04 16.62
N GLN A 276 -23.23 -7.15 16.64
CA GLN A 276 -22.52 -7.89 17.69
C GLN A 276 -22.59 -7.19 19.05
N SER A 277 -22.50 -5.86 19.08
CA SER A 277 -22.64 -5.08 20.30
C SER A 277 -24.03 -5.17 20.92
N ALA A 278 -25.09 -5.22 20.09
CA ALA A 278 -26.46 -5.40 20.55
C ALA A 278 -26.71 -6.80 21.13
N ALA A 279 -26.12 -7.85 20.53
CA ALA A 279 -26.22 -9.21 21.05
C ALA A 279 -25.42 -9.46 22.34
N ALA A 280 -24.45 -8.61 22.66
CA ALA A 280 -23.60 -8.71 23.85
C ALA A 280 -24.09 -7.90 25.06
N SER A 281 -25.18 -7.13 24.90
CA SER A 281 -25.80 -6.36 25.99
C SER A 281 -27.00 -7.14 26.54
N PRO A 282 -26.99 -7.61 27.81
CA PRO A 282 -28.09 -8.37 28.41
C PRO A 282 -29.34 -7.52 28.67
#